data_AF-A0A9D4KKG5-F1
#
_entry.id   AF-A0A9D4KKG5-F1
#
_cell.length_a   1.000
_cell.length_b   1.000
_cell.length_c   1.000
_cell.angle_alpha   90.00
_cell.angle_beta   90.00
_cell.angle_gamma   90.00
#
_symmetry.space_group_name_H-M   'P 1'
#
loop_
_entity.id
_entity.type
_entity.pdbx_description
1 polymer ?
#
loop_
_entity_poly.entity_id
_entity_poly.type
_entity_poly.pdbx_seq_one_letter_code
_entity_poly.pdbx_strand_id
1 'polypeptide(L)' 'MHTTTTTTTITTTTTTTATTAAAAAAAAATTTTTTTTSTTTTTTTTTTTTTTT' A
#
# COMPACT_ATOMS: atom_id res chain seq x y z
N MET A 1 26.84 -33.49 -15.91
CA MET A 1 26.15 -32.84 -14.77
C MET A 1 24.92 -32.15 -15.32
N HIS A 2 23.77 -32.26 -14.65
CA HIS A 2 22.51 -31.65 -15.11
C HIS A 2 22.20 -30.47 -14.20
N THR A 3 22.19 -29.27 -14.78
CA THR A 3 21.82 -28.06 -14.05
C THR A 3 20.32 -27.84 -14.11
N THR A 4 19.70 -27.51 -12.98
CA THR A 4 18.30 -27.09 -12.90
C THR A 4 18.25 -25.63 -12.45
N THR A 5 17.51 -24.79 -13.18
CA THR A 5 17.27 -23.39 -12.81
C THR A 5 15.80 -23.18 -12.46
N THR A 6 15.55 -22.64 -11.29
CA THR A 6 14.22 -22.28 -10.78
C THR A 6 14.15 -20.78 -10.57
N THR A 7 13.21 -20.11 -11.25
CA THR A 7 12.91 -18.69 -11.05
C THR A 7 11.59 -18.55 -10.30
N THR A 8 11.58 -17.76 -9.24
CA THR A 8 10.39 -17.42 -8.45
C THR A 8 10.20 -15.92 -8.44
N THR A 9 9.04 -15.45 -8.88
CA THR A 9 8.66 -14.04 -8.84
C THR A 9 7.52 -13.85 -7.84
N ILE A 10 7.69 -12.94 -6.89
CA ILE A 10 6.71 -12.57 -5.87
C ILE A 10 6.37 -11.10 -6.09
N THR A 11 5.08 -10.80 -6.30
CA THR A 11 4.57 -9.42 -6.38
C THR A 11 3.67 -9.17 -5.18
N THR A 12 3.96 -8.11 -4.43
CA THR A 12 3.18 -7.69 -3.26
C THR A 12 2.66 -6.27 -3.49
N THR A 13 1.34 -6.11 -3.41
CA THR A 13 0.66 -4.82 -3.50
C THR A 13 0.05 -4.48 -2.14
N THR A 14 0.39 -3.32 -1.60
CA THR A 14 -0.16 -2.81 -0.34
C THR A 14 -0.93 -1.52 -0.62
N THR A 15 -2.21 -1.51 -0.26
CA THR A 15 -3.07 -0.34 -0.34
C THR A 15 -3.33 0.18 1.07
N THR A 16 -2.98 1.43 1.33
CA THR A 16 -3.23 2.11 2.61
C THR A 16 -4.26 3.21 2.41
N THR A 17 -5.37 3.12 3.12
CA THR A 17 -6.43 4.15 3.14
C THR A 17 -6.42 4.83 4.50
N ALA A 18 -6.20 6.14 4.51
CA ALA A 18 -6.27 6.97 5.70
C ALA A 18 -7.48 7.91 5.61
N THR A 19 -8.25 7.99 6.69
CA THR A 19 -9.39 8.91 6.82
C THR A 19 -9.12 9.84 8.01
N THR A 20 -9.17 11.15 7.77
CA THR A 20 -9.01 12.15 8.83
C THR A 20 -10.23 13.07 8.82
N ALA A 21 -10.88 13.18 9.98
CA ALA A 21 -11.96 14.12 10.22
C ALA A 21 -11.41 15.31 11.01
N ALA A 22 -11.47 16.50 10.45
CA ALA A 22 -11.09 17.73 11.14
C ALA A 22 -12.34 18.35 11.80
N ALA A 23 -12.35 18.45 13.12
CA ALA A 23 -13.38 19.19 13.86
C ALA A 23 -12.95 20.66 13.97
N ALA A 24 -13.66 21.57 13.29
CA ALA A 24 -13.44 23.00 13.42
C ALA A 24 -14.12 23.53 14.70
N ALA A 25 -13.39 24.30 15.52
CA ALA A 25 -13.90 24.94 16.72
C ALA A 25 -14.09 26.45 16.49
N ALA A 26 -15.33 26.95 16.52
CA ALA A 26 -15.71 28.21 17.17
C ALA A 26 -17.21 28.56 17.01
N ALA A 27 -17.74 29.12 18.10
CA ALA A 27 -18.98 29.87 18.38
C ALA A 27 -20.05 30.07 17.26
N ALA A 28 -21.30 29.71 17.63
CA ALA A 28 -22.59 30.02 17.02
C ALA A 28 -22.85 29.48 15.59
N ALA A 29 -23.61 28.37 15.57
CA ALA A 29 -24.42 27.81 14.49
C ALA A 29 -23.71 27.43 13.17
N THR A 30 -23.75 26.12 12.89
CA THR A 30 -23.34 25.38 11.67
C THR A 30 -22.01 24.65 11.82
N THR A 31 -22.09 23.37 12.19
CA THR A 31 -20.96 22.44 12.19
C THR A 31 -20.82 21.82 10.81
N THR A 32 -19.84 22.28 10.04
CA THR A 32 -19.42 21.62 8.79
C THR A 32 -18.32 20.61 9.11
N THR A 33 -18.62 19.33 8.93
CA THR A 33 -17.62 18.25 9.04
C THR A 33 -16.97 18.03 7.68
N THR A 34 -15.68 18.29 7.56
CA THR A 34 -14.89 17.94 6.38
C THR A 34 -14.17 16.62 6.62
N THR A 35 -14.51 15.61 5.83
CA THR A 35 -13.82 14.32 5.80
C THR A 35 -12.82 14.32 4.65
N THR A 36 -11.53 14.12 4.97
CA THR A 36 -10.50 13.91 3.96
C THR A 36 -10.14 12.42 3.92
N THR A 37 -10.25 11.82 2.74
CA THR A 37 -9.81 10.45 2.47
C THR A 37 -8.57 10.52 1.58
N SER A 38 -7.50 9.84 1.98
CA SER A 38 -6.29 9.70 1.18
C SER A 38 -5.95 8.23 1.02
N THR A 39 -5.72 7.82 -0.23
CA THR A 39 -5.37 6.45 -0.59
C THR A 39 -3.98 6.45 -1.19
N THR A 40 -3.08 5.63 -0.64
CA THR A 40 -1.73 5.42 -1.18
C THR A 40 -1.56 3.94 -1.53
N THR A 41 -1.10 3.66 -2.74
CA THR A 41 -0.84 2.29 -3.22
C THR A 41 0.65 2.12 -3.45
N THR A 42 1.24 1.08 -2.84
CA THR A 42 2.64 0.71 -3.02
C THR A 42 2.74 -0.71 -3.59
N THR A 43 3.51 -0.89 -4.66
CA THR A 43 3.73 -2.19 -5.30
C THR A 43 5.22 -2.53 -5.26
N THR A 44 5.55 -3.73 -4.74
CA THR A 44 6.91 -4.26 -4.66
C THR A 44 6.98 -5.61 -5.38
N THR A 45 7.95 -5.77 -6.28
CA THR A 45 8.20 -7.02 -7.00
C THR A 45 9.59 -7.55 -6.65
N THR A 46 9.65 -8.81 -6.20
CA THR A 46 10.88 -9.52 -5.84
C THR A 46 11.03 -10.74 -6.74
N THR A 47 12.16 -10.85 -7.45
CA THR A 47 12.49 -12.00 -8.29
C THR A 47 13.72 -12.72 -7.73
N THR A 48 13.57 -14.00 -7.42
CA THR A 48 14.63 -14.88 -6.94
C THR A 48 14.92 -15.95 -7.98
N THR A 49 16.19 -16.13 -8.36
CA THR A 49 16.62 -17.19 -9.28
C THR A 49 17.62 -18.10 -8.58
N THR A 50 17.31 -19.40 -8.55
CA THR A 50 18.13 -20.44 -7.92
C THR A 50 18.59 -21.42 -8.99
N THR A 51 19.89 -21.70 -9.07
CA THR A 51 20.45 -22.71 -9.98
C THR A 51 21.15 -23.80 -9.16
N THR A 52 20.82 -25.07 -9.41
CA THR A 52 21.44 -26.25 -8.80
C THR A 52 22.12 -27.09 -9.89
N THR A 53 23.23 -27.77 -9.57
CA THR A 53 24.12 -28.50 -10.50
C THR A 53 24.19 -29.99 -10.22
#